data_AF-A0A1J3ESA7-F1
#
_entry.id   AF-A0A1J3ESA7-F1
#
_cell.length_a   1.000
_cell.length_b   1.000
_cell.length_c   1.000
_cell.angle_alpha   90.00
_cell.angle_beta   90.00
_cell.angle_gamma   90.00
#
_symmetry.space_group_name_H-M   'P 1'
#
loop_
_entity.id
_entity.type
_entity.pdbx_description
1 polymer ?
#
loop_
_entity_poly.entity_id
_entity_poly.type
_entity_poly.pdbx_seq_one_letter_code
_entity_poly.pdbx_strand_id
1 'polypeptide(L)' 'LHSSVYKALVLAFAGKGKMVKAPAVKPFGSCFSSKGLGKWMMGSRVPVIDLVLSGGAKWRIYGSNSLVKVNKDVVCLGF' A
#
# COMPACT_ATOMS: atom_id res chain seq x y z
N LEU A 1 -1.76 4.71 -11.68
CA LEU A 1 -3.20 5.09 -11.61
C LEU A 1 -3.41 6.54 -12.08
N HIS A 2 -4.62 6.95 -12.50
CA HIS A 2 -4.92 8.39 -12.70
C HIS A 2 -4.68 9.16 -11.40
N SER A 3 -4.14 10.39 -11.47
CA SER A 3 -3.60 11.09 -10.29
C SER A 3 -4.64 11.35 -9.20
N SER A 4 -5.90 11.61 -9.54
CA SER A 4 -6.97 11.78 -8.56
C SER A 4 -7.23 10.50 -7.74
N VAL A 5 -7.31 9.36 -8.42
CA VAL A 5 -7.50 8.04 -7.79
C VAL A 5 -6.28 7.65 -6.97
N TYR A 6 -5.08 7.88 -7.50
CA TYR A 6 -3.83 7.58 -6.80
C TYR A 6 -3.73 8.33 -5.47
N LYS A 7 -3.96 9.64 -5.48
CA LYS A 7 -3.89 10.48 -4.28
C LYS A 7 -4.89 10.03 -3.21
N ALA A 8 -6.13 9.74 -3.62
CA ALA A 8 -7.17 9.25 -2.72
C ALA A 8 -6.80 7.88 -2.12
N LEU A 9 -6.32 6.95 -2.97
CA LEU A 9 -5.90 5.62 -2.54
C LEU A 9 -4.76 5.69 -1.52
N VAL A 10 -3.71 6.46 -1.81
CA VAL A 10 -2.55 6.62 -0.91
C VAL A 10 -2.99 7.17 0.46
N LEU A 11 -3.85 8.18 0.48
CA LEU A 11 -4.35 8.79 1.71
C LEU A 11 -5.16 7.79 2.54
N ALA A 12 -6.11 7.08 1.91
CA ALA A 12 -6.94 6.09 2.59
C ALA A 12 -6.12 4.89 3.09
N PHE A 13 -5.20 4.39 2.26
CA PHE A 13 -4.33 3.26 2.61
C PHE A 13 -3.41 3.60 3.77
N ALA A 14 -2.73 4.76 3.71
CA ALA A 14 -1.83 5.20 4.77
C ALA A 14 -2.58 5.44 6.09
N GLY A 15 -3.76 6.07 6.03
CA GLY A 15 -4.60 6.32 7.20
C GLY A 15 -5.10 5.03 7.86
N LYS A 16 -5.67 4.12 7.06
CA LYS A 16 -6.22 2.85 7.56
C LYS A 16 -5.15 1.93 8.15
N GLY A 17 -3.97 1.87 7.52
CA GLY A 17 -2.83 1.08 7.99
C GLY A 17 -2.01 1.75 9.10
N LYS A 18 -2.32 3.01 9.45
CA LYS A 18 -1.48 3.87 10.31
C LYS A 18 -0.01 3.85 9.86
N MET A 19 0.20 3.96 8.56
CA MET A 19 1.51 3.81 7.93
C MET A 19 2.39 5.01 8.23
N VAL A 20 3.63 4.76 8.64
CA VAL A 20 4.63 5.81 8.87
C VAL A 20 5.27 6.18 7.54
N LYS A 21 5.13 7.43 7.09
CA LYS A 21 5.72 7.89 5.82
C LYS A 21 7.25 7.80 5.84
N ALA A 22 7.80 7.42 4.69
CA ALA A 22 9.23 7.49 4.40
C ALA A 22 9.45 8.33 3.12
N PRO A 23 10.66 8.83 2.88
CA PRO A 23 11.00 9.47 1.60
C PRO A 23 10.64 8.58 0.42
N ALA A 24 10.08 9.19 -0.64
CA ALA A 24 9.74 8.48 -1.86
C ALA A 24 11.00 7.94 -2.54
N VAL A 25 10.90 6.73 -3.10
CA VAL A 25 12.00 6.07 -3.82
C VAL A 25 11.53 5.83 -5.25
N LYS A 26 12.17 6.49 -6.22
CA LYS A 26 11.82 6.33 -7.63
C LYS A 26 11.89 4.84 -8.05
N PRO A 27 10.96 4.35 -8.86
CA PRO A 27 9.86 5.08 -9.53
C PRO A 27 8.60 5.30 -8.68
N PHE A 28 8.59 4.91 -7.39
CA PHE A 28 7.41 4.94 -6.53
C PHE A 28 7.16 6.31 -5.89
N GLY A 29 5.91 6.77 -5.90
CA GLY A 29 5.50 8.06 -5.35
C GLY A 29 5.13 8.06 -3.87
N SER A 30 4.89 6.89 -3.26
CA SER A 30 4.47 6.78 -1.86
C SER A 30 5.15 5.60 -1.17
N CYS A 31 5.98 5.92 -0.18
CA CYS A 31 6.76 4.96 0.57
C CYS A 31 6.55 5.12 2.08
N PHE A 32 6.77 4.03 2.81
CA PHE A 32 6.52 3.90 4.23
C PHE A 32 7.64 3.13 4.91
N SER A 33 7.87 3.42 6.20
CA SER A 33 8.82 2.66 6.98
C SER A 33 8.35 1.21 7.13
N SER A 34 9.25 0.25 6.89
CA SER A 34 9.02 -1.16 7.16
C SER A 34 9.41 -1.56 8.59
N LYS A 35 9.96 -0.63 9.39
CA LYS A 35 10.25 -0.86 10.81
C LYS A 35 8.95 -1.14 11.55
N GLY A 36 8.86 -2.31 12.19
CA GLY A 36 7.62 -2.79 12.81
C GLY A 36 6.66 -3.55 11.85
N LEU A 37 6.87 -3.48 10.53
CA LEU A 37 6.17 -4.34 9.55
C LEU A 37 6.82 -5.72 9.36
N GLY A 38 8.08 -5.90 9.77
CA GLY A 38 8.92 -7.05 9.42
C GLY A 38 8.38 -8.45 9.74
N LYS A 39 7.50 -8.60 10.74
CA LYS A 39 6.84 -9.89 11.07
C LYS A 39 5.40 -10.00 10.54
N TRP A 40 4.89 -8.94 9.89
CA TRP A 40 3.46 -8.68 9.69
C TRP A 40 3.08 -8.21 8.28
N MET A 41 4.03 -8.17 7.33
CA MET A 41 3.76 -7.89 5.90
C MET A 41 2.75 -8.87 5.28
N MET A 42 2.42 -9.97 5.95
CA MET A 42 1.53 -11.02 5.47
C MET A 42 0.14 -11.10 6.12
N GLY A 43 -0.28 -10.27 7.09
CA GLY A 43 -1.63 -10.61 7.65
C GLY A 43 -2.45 -9.78 8.61
N SER A 44 -2.06 -8.61 9.15
CA SER A 44 -3.02 -7.93 10.08
C SER A 44 -3.02 -6.41 10.13
N ARG A 45 -2.00 -5.71 9.61
CA ARG A 45 -1.94 -4.23 9.66
C ARG A 45 -1.86 -3.55 8.29
N VAL A 46 -1.59 -4.31 7.24
CA VAL A 46 -1.60 -3.78 5.88
C VAL A 46 -3.03 -3.84 5.34
N PRO A 47 -3.63 -2.71 4.92
CA PRO A 47 -4.97 -2.71 4.36
C PRO A 47 -5.06 -3.58 3.10
N VAL A 48 -6.13 -4.36 2.99
CA VAL A 48 -6.53 -5.00 1.73
C VAL A 48 -7.27 -3.96 0.89
N ILE A 49 -6.95 -3.90 -0.40
CA ILE A 49 -7.63 -3.04 -1.38
C ILE A 49 -8.61 -3.91 -2.15
N ASP A 50 -9.91 -3.59 -2.06
CA ASP A 50 -10.95 -4.25 -2.85
C ASP A 50 -11.31 -3.37 -4.04
N LEU A 51 -11.09 -3.86 -5.26
CA LEU A 51 -11.69 -3.28 -6.47
C LEU A 51 -13.05 -3.96 -6.67
N VAL A 52 -14.12 -3.20 -6.46
CA VAL A 52 -15.50 -3.68 -6.69
C VAL A 52 -15.80 -3.53 -8.17
N LEU A 53 -16.05 -4.65 -8.82
CA LEU A 53 -16.36 -4.73 -10.25
C LEU A 53 -17.89 -4.75 -10.46
N SER A 54 -18.29 -4.61 -11.72
CA SER A 54 -19.69 -4.77 -12.13
C SER A 54 -20.25 -6.11 -11.64
N GLY A 55 -21.47 -6.10 -11.10
CA GLY A 55 -22.08 -7.29 -10.48
C GLY A 55 -21.64 -7.58 -9.05
N GLY A 56 -20.83 -6.71 -8.43
CA GLY A 56 -20.47 -6.80 -7.01
C GLY A 56 -19.30 -7.74 -6.69
N ALA A 57 -18.69 -8.35 -7.72
CA ALA A 57 -17.47 -9.12 -7.55
C ALA A 57 -16.33 -8.25 -7.01
N LYS A 58 -15.50 -8.81 -6.13
CA LYS A 58 -14.38 -8.08 -5.51
C LYS A 58 -13.06 -8.69 -5.93
N TRP A 59 -12.25 -7.91 -6.66
CA TRP A 59 -10.83 -8.23 -6.83
C TRP A 59 -10.07 -7.69 -5.62
N ARG A 60 -9.60 -8.60 -4.76
CA ARG A 60 -8.83 -8.25 -3.56
C ARG A 60 -7.33 -8.19 -3.86
N ILE A 61 -6.70 -7.10 -3.47
CA ILE A 61 -5.26 -6.89 -3.59
C ILE A 61 -4.69 -6.82 -2.17
N TYR A 62 -3.85 -7.81 -1.83
CA TYR A 62 -3.24 -7.92 -0.52
C TYR A 62 -1.97 -7.07 -0.41
N GLY A 63 -1.46 -6.91 0.80
CA GLY A 63 -0.17 -6.25 1.05
C GLY A 63 0.98 -6.86 0.24
N SER A 64 0.99 -8.19 0.08
CA SER A 64 1.96 -8.91 -0.75
C SER A 64 1.88 -8.59 -2.25
N ASN A 65 0.76 -8.06 -2.73
CA ASN A 65 0.59 -7.64 -4.12
C ASN A 65 0.81 -6.13 -4.31
N SER A 66 0.43 -5.34 -3.32
CA SER A 66 0.39 -3.86 -3.41
C SER A 66 1.67 -3.17 -2.89
N LEU A 67 2.46 -3.84 -2.05
CA LEU A 67 3.67 -3.29 -1.47
C LEU A 67 4.93 -3.90 -2.08
N VAL A 68 5.85 -3.04 -2.47
CA VAL A 68 7.18 -3.38 -2.97
C VAL A 68 8.20 -3.07 -1.89
N LYS A 69 8.97 -4.07 -1.46
CA LYS A 69 10.11 -3.85 -0.56
C LYS A 69 11.28 -3.30 -1.38
N VAL A 70 11.59 -2.02 -1.19
CA VAL A 70 12.68 -1.35 -1.95
C VAL A 70 14.02 -1.43 -1.22
N ASN A 71 14.02 -1.55 0.10
CA ASN A 71 15.21 -1.81 0.90
C ASN A 71 14.86 -2.45 2.26
N LYS A 72 15.82 -2.49 3.19
CA LYS A 72 15.62 -3.10 4.52
C LYS A 72 14.52 -2.41 5.34
N ASP A 73 14.43 -1.08 5.26
CA ASP A 73 13.64 -0.22 6.15
C ASP A 73 12.46 0.49 5.46
N VAL A 74 12.26 0.26 4.15
CA VAL A 74 11.25 0.96 3.34
C VAL A 74 10.47 -0.01 2.45
N VAL A 75 9.15 0.18 2.44
CA VAL A 75 8.21 -0.42 1.48
C VAL A 75 7.46 0.69 0.75
N CYS A 76 7.10 0.48 -0.52
CA CYS A 76 6.39 1.45 -1.33
C CYS A 76 5.14 0.86 -1.98
N LEU A 77 4.12 1.67 -2.24
CA LEU A 77 2.96 1.24 -3.03
C LEU A 77 3.35 1.09 -4.50
N GLY A 78 3.00 -0.06 -5.10
CA GLY A 78 3.28 -0.38 -6.50
C GLY A 78 2.24 0.14 -7.50
N PHE A 79 1.72 1.36 -7.32
CA PHE A 79 0.66 1.97 -8.15
C PHE A 79 1.03 3.30 -8.79
#